data_AF-A0A945AJ95-F1
#
_entry.id   AF-A0A945AJ95-F1
#
_cell.length_a   1.000
_cell.length_b   1.000
_cell.length_c   1.000
_cell.angle_alpha   90.00
_cell.angle_beta   90.00
_cell.angle_gamma   90.00
#
_symmetry.space_group_name_H-M   'P 1'
#
loop_
_entity.id
_entity.type
_entity.pdbx_description
1 polymer ?
#
loop_
_entity_poly.entity_id
_entity_poly.type
_entity_poly.pdbx_seq_one_letter_code
_entity_poly.pdbx_strand_id
1 'polypeptide(L)'
;MKNSTPKANFESFSFSEDILSAIKAMGFKKPTDIQLKTIPAVLEGKDVLARADTGSGKTAAFVLPLLDNLSNQNVYLRRGRDERFDSSKRAVSN
;
A
#
# COMPACT_ATOMS: atom_id res chain seq x y z
N MET A 1 6.67 34.01 -4.43
CA MET A 1 6.97 33.14 -3.26
C MET A 1 6.74 31.70 -3.68
N LYS A 2 7.62 30.78 -3.28
CA LYS A 2 7.83 29.46 -3.90
C LYS A 2 6.61 28.54 -3.72
N ASN A 3 5.92 28.17 -4.82
CA ASN A 3 4.93 27.10 -4.78
C ASN A 3 5.66 25.76 -4.81
N SER A 4 5.91 25.21 -3.63
CA SER A 4 6.48 23.87 -3.43
C SER A 4 5.46 22.82 -3.91
N THR A 5 5.49 22.47 -5.20
CA THR A 5 4.75 21.32 -5.72
C THR A 5 5.14 20.08 -4.90
N PRO A 6 4.19 19.32 -4.32
CA PRO A 6 4.51 18.05 -3.70
C PRO A 6 5.20 17.20 -4.76
N LYS A 7 6.45 16.83 -4.50
CA LYS A 7 7.27 16.09 -5.44
C LYS A 7 6.58 14.74 -5.67
N ALA A 8 6.03 14.51 -6.86
CA ALA A 8 5.36 13.27 -7.23
C ALA A 8 6.36 12.10 -7.23
N ASN A 9 6.57 11.52 -6.05
CA ASN A 9 7.61 10.56 -5.74
C ASN A 9 7.02 9.42 -4.90
N PHE A 10 7.58 8.21 -5.01
CA PHE A 10 7.13 7.10 -4.17
C PHE A 10 7.48 7.30 -2.69
N GLU A 11 8.55 8.04 -2.41
CA GLU A 11 8.97 8.37 -1.04
C GLU A 11 8.01 9.32 -0.32
N SER A 12 7.04 9.94 -1.01
CA SER A 12 6.01 10.74 -0.35
C SER A 12 4.86 9.91 0.20
N PHE A 13 4.80 8.61 -0.11
CA PHE A 13 3.83 7.69 0.47
C PHE A 13 4.41 7.05 1.74
N SER A 14 3.52 6.64 2.67
CA SER A 14 3.90 5.96 3.92
C SER A 14 4.25 4.48 3.71
N PHE A 15 5.06 4.17 2.69
CA PHE A 15 5.57 2.82 2.45
C PHE A 15 6.75 2.49 3.36
N SER A 16 6.91 1.21 3.66
CA SER A 16 8.12 0.63 4.27
C SER A 16 9.35 0.77 3.38
N GLU A 17 10.54 0.72 4.00
CA GLU A 17 11.82 0.80 3.29
C GLU A 17 12.00 -0.35 2.28
N ASP A 18 11.50 -1.54 2.60
CA ASP A 18 11.54 -2.71 1.72
C ASP A 18 10.76 -2.47 0.41
N ILE A 19 9.55 -1.92 0.54
CA ILE A 19 8.71 -1.58 -0.62
C ILE A 19 9.35 -0.47 -1.46
N LEU A 20 9.88 0.58 -0.82
CA LEU A 20 10.58 1.66 -1.53
C LEU A 20 11.82 1.13 -2.27
N SER A 21 12.54 0.20 -1.67
CA SER A 21 13.73 -0.42 -2.28
C SER A 21 13.34 -1.32 -3.47
N ALA A 22 12.27 -2.10 -3.34
CA ALA A 22 11.74 -2.91 -4.43
C ALA A 22 11.25 -2.04 -5.61
N ILE A 23 10.53 -0.95 -5.33
CA ILE A 23 10.09 0.02 -6.34
C ILE A 23 11.27 0.58 -7.13
N LYS A 24 12.35 0.96 -6.43
CA LYS A 24 13.60 1.45 -7.06
C LYS A 24 14.28 0.37 -7.89
N ALA A 25 14.36 -0.87 -7.39
CA ALA A 25 14.95 -2.00 -8.10
C ALA A 25 14.18 -2.37 -9.38
N MET A 26 12.85 -2.22 -9.37
CA MET A 26 12.01 -2.39 -10.56
C MET A 26 12.13 -1.23 -11.57
N GLY A 27 12.83 -0.14 -11.22
CA GLY A 27 13.04 1.01 -12.11
C GLY A 27 11.84 1.96 -12.18
N PHE A 28 10.90 1.89 -11.23
CA PHE A 28 9.78 2.83 -11.18
C PHE A 28 10.24 4.18 -10.64
N LYS A 29 10.31 5.18 -11.53
CA LYS A 29 10.86 6.49 -11.21
C LYS A 29 9.87 7.43 -10.54
N LYS A 30 8.61 7.42 -11.02
CA LYS A 30 7.55 8.31 -10.53
C LYS A 30 6.21 7.58 -10.55
N PRO A 31 5.34 7.82 -9.55
CA PRO A 31 3.99 7.31 -9.58
C PRO A 31 3.18 7.95 -10.71
N THR A 32 2.25 7.19 -11.28
CA THR A 32 1.28 7.70 -12.25
C THR A 32 0.17 8.49 -11.55
N ASP A 33 -0.62 9.27 -12.29
CA ASP A 33 -1.72 10.06 -11.71
C ASP A 33 -2.75 9.21 -10.96
N ILE A 34 -3.04 8.01 -11.47
CA ILE A 34 -3.98 7.11 -10.79
C ILE A 34 -3.36 6.57 -9.51
N GLN A 35 -2.06 6.28 -9.48
CA GLN A 35 -1.34 5.85 -8.29
C GLN A 35 -1.29 6.94 -7.22
N LEU A 36 -0.97 8.18 -7.59
CA LEU A 36 -0.97 9.34 -6.69
C LEU A 36 -2.31 9.54 -5.98
N LYS A 37 -3.41 9.34 -6.70
CA LYS A 37 -4.78 9.53 -6.16
C LYS A 37 -5.27 8.36 -5.32
N THR A 38 -4.80 7.14 -5.58
CA THR A 38 -5.39 5.92 -5.00
C THR A 38 -4.53 5.31 -3.89
N ILE A 39 -3.20 5.32 -4.01
CA ILE A 39 -2.29 4.72 -3.03
C ILE A 39 -2.55 5.22 -1.60
N PRO A 40 -2.69 6.55 -1.34
CA PRO A 40 -2.94 7.02 0.02
C PRO A 40 -4.23 6.46 0.63
N ALA A 41 -5.32 6.41 -0.15
CA ALA A 41 -6.60 5.87 0.31
C ALA A 41 -6.53 4.36 0.60
N VAL A 42 -5.77 3.60 -0.20
CA VAL A 42 -5.58 2.15 0.03
C VAL A 42 -4.69 1.89 1.25
N LEU A 43 -3.65 2.71 1.49
CA LEU A 43 -2.82 2.63 2.69
C LEU A 43 -3.62 2.95 3.96
N GLU A 44 -4.56 3.91 3.89
CA GLU A 44 -5.54 4.18 4.95
C GLU A 44 -6.58 3.05 5.11
N GLY A 45 -6.54 2.05 4.22
CA GLY A 45 -7.44 0.91 4.23
C GLY A 45 -8.86 1.22 3.76
N LYS A 46 -9.08 2.33 3.07
CA LYS A 46 -10.39 2.65 2.50
C LYS A 46 -10.67 1.77 1.28
N ASP A 47 -11.95 1.51 1.04
CA ASP A 47 -12.37 0.90 -0.22
C ASP A 47 -12.28 1.93 -1.34
N VAL A 48 -11.65 1.56 -2.46
CA VAL A 48 -11.36 2.47 -3.57
C VAL A 48 -11.92 1.91 -4.87
N LEU A 49 -12.77 2.70 -5.53
CA LEU A 49 -13.19 2.46 -6.91
C LEU A 49 -12.37 3.37 -7.85
N ALA A 50 -11.54 2.77 -8.70
CA ALA A 50 -10.67 3.50 -9.62
C ALA A 50 -10.98 3.16 -11.08
N ARG A 51 -11.19 4.19 -11.92
CA ARG A 51 -11.35 4.06 -13.37
C ARG A 51 -10.21 4.78 -14.08
N ALA A 52 -9.47 4.06 -14.93
CA ALA A 52 -8.44 4.60 -15.81
C ALA A 52 -8.17 3.60 -16.94
N ASP A 53 -7.45 4.00 -17.99
CA ASP A 53 -7.17 3.14 -19.15
C ASP A 53 -6.11 2.07 -18.87
N THR A 54 -6.08 1.00 -19.66
CA THR A 54 -5.04 -0.03 -19.56
C THR A 54 -3.65 0.59 -19.73
N GLY A 55 -2.66 0.11 -18.96
CA GLY A 55 -1.32 0.71 -18.95
C GLY A 55 -1.15 1.92 -18.02
N SER A 56 -2.22 2.47 -17.43
CA SER A 56 -2.13 3.61 -16.50
C SER A 56 -1.52 3.28 -15.13
N GLY A 57 -1.22 2.00 -14.85
CA GLY A 57 -0.61 1.58 -13.59
C GLY A 57 -1.59 1.30 -12.44
N LYS A 58 -2.90 1.11 -12.72
CA LYS A 58 -3.92 0.71 -11.73
C LYS A 58 -3.55 -0.53 -10.92
N THR A 59 -2.93 -1.53 -11.56
CA THR A 59 -2.51 -2.76 -10.87
C THR A 59 -1.49 -2.46 -9.78
N ALA A 60 -0.42 -1.73 -10.12
CA ALA A 60 0.58 -1.32 -9.13
C ALA A 60 0.00 -0.38 -8.06
N ALA A 61 -0.98 0.46 -8.43
CA ALA A 61 -1.68 1.33 -7.48
C ALA A 61 -2.38 0.57 -6.34
N PHE A 62 -2.82 -0.66 -6.60
CA PHE A 62 -3.45 -1.52 -5.60
C PHE A 62 -2.46 -2.51 -4.97
N VAL A 63 -1.57 -3.09 -5.78
CA VAL A 63 -0.64 -4.14 -5.33
C VAL A 63 0.44 -3.59 -4.40
N LEU A 64 1.03 -2.43 -4.69
CA LEU A 64 2.07 -1.85 -3.83
C LEU A 64 1.62 -1.62 -2.37
N PRO A 65 0.48 -0.95 -2.11
CA PRO A 65 -0.02 -0.79 -0.74
C PRO A 65 -0.54 -2.10 -0.13
N LEU A 66 -1.00 -3.06 -0.92
CA LEU A 66 -1.36 -4.38 -0.42
C LEU A 66 -0.13 -5.15 0.09
N LEU A 67 0.97 -5.14 -0.67
CA LEU A 67 2.22 -5.78 -0.28
C LEU A 67 2.81 -5.12 0.96
N ASP A 68 2.79 -3.79 1.03
CA ASP A 68 3.24 -3.06 2.23
C ASP A 68 2.46 -3.47 3.48
N ASN A 69 1.13 -3.55 3.37
CA ASN A 69 0.27 -4.00 4.47
C ASN A 69 0.55 -5.44 4.89
N LEU A 70 0.85 -6.33 3.95
CA LEU A 70 1.18 -7.74 4.22
C LEU A 70 2.55 -7.87 4.92
N SER A 71 3.57 -7.15 4.44
CA SER A 71 4.90 -7.14 5.05
C SER A 71 4.88 -6.60 6.47
N ASN A 72 4.06 -5.59 6.74
CA ASN A 72 3.91 -4.98 8.06
C ASN A 72 2.96 -5.74 9.00
N GLN A 73 2.44 -6.91 8.61
CA GLN A 73 1.39 -7.68 9.32
C GLN A 73 0.11 -6.89 9.68
N ASN A 74 -0.07 -5.69 9.15
CA ASN A 74 -1.21 -4.81 9.39
C ASN A 74 -2.54 -5.36 8.84
N VAL A 75 -2.47 -6.38 7.98
CA VAL A 75 -3.66 -7.06 7.43
C VAL A 75 -4.48 -7.77 8.51
N TYR A 76 -3.82 -8.26 9.57
CA TYR A 76 -4.47 -9.01 10.64
C TYR A 76 -5.11 -8.11 11.69
N LEU A 77 -4.48 -6.96 12.00
CA LEU A 77 -4.94 -6.03 13.04
C LEU A 77 -6.24 -5.25 12.69
N ARG A 78 -6.85 -5.51 11.54
CA ARG A 78 -8.12 -4.87 11.16
C ARG A 78 -9.25 -5.51 11.97
N ARG A 79 -9.73 -4.78 12.99
CA ARG A 79 -10.84 -5.09 13.91
C ARG A 79 -11.87 -6.06 13.31
N GLY A 80 -12.05 -7.22 13.95
CA GLY A 80 -13.13 -8.16 13.68
C GLY A 80 -12.78 -9.41 12.86
N ARG A 81 -11.53 -9.57 12.40
CA ARG A 81 -11.07 -10.81 11.73
C ARG A 81 -10.03 -11.63 12.51
N ASP A 82 -9.51 -11.08 13.61
CA ASP A 82 -8.38 -11.63 14.37
C ASP A 82 -8.63 -13.00 14.99
N GLU A 83 -9.83 -13.27 15.53
CA GLU A 83 -10.03 -14.48 16.35
C GLU A 83 -9.79 -15.80 15.60
N ARG A 84 -9.97 -15.82 14.28
CA ARG A 84 -9.81 -17.05 13.47
C ARG A 84 -8.35 -17.38 13.16
N PHE A 85 -7.45 -16.39 13.21
CA PHE A 85 -6.06 -16.53 12.79
C PHE A 85 -5.04 -16.18 13.88
N ASP A 86 -5.51 -15.80 15.08
CA ASP A 86 -4.67 -15.65 16.27
C ASP A 86 -3.99 -16.99 16.62
N SER A 87 -2.70 -17.08 16.30
CA SER A 87 -1.86 -18.24 16.59
C SER A 87 -1.63 -18.43 18.09
N SER A 88 -1.76 -17.38 18.91
CA SER A 88 -1.59 -17.46 20.36
C SER A 88 -2.73 -18.22 21.05
N LYS A 89 -3.94 -18.21 20.47
CA LYS A 89 -5.10 -18.96 21.00
C LYS A 89 -5.19 -20.41 20.56
N ARG A 90 -4.43 -20.83 19.55
CA ARG A 90 -4.39 -22.24 19.09
C ARG A 90 -3.58 -23.16 19.99
N ALA A 91 -2.70 -22.60 20.82
CA ALA A 91 -1.79 -23.36 21.67
C ALA A 91 -2.39 -23.79 23.03
N VAL A 92 -3.64 -23.39 23.34
CA VAL A 92 -4.22 -23.55 24.69
C VAL A 92 -5.19 -24.74 24.80
N SER A 93 -5.28 -25.60 23.78
CA SER A 93 -6.01 -26.87 23.87
C SER A 93 -5.04 -28.04 23.82
N ASN A 94 -4.48 -28.40 24.98
CA ASN A 94 -3.92 -29.72 25.21
C ASN A 94 -4.07 -30.09 26.69
#